data_AF-A0A9Q3EJZ5-F1
#
_entry.id   AF-A0A9Q3EJZ5-F1
#
_cell.length_a   1.000
_cell.length_b   1.000
_cell.length_c   1.000
_cell.angle_alpha   90.00
_cell.angle_beta   90.00
_cell.angle_gamma   90.00
#
_symmetry.space_group_name_H-M   'P 1'
#
loop_
_entity.id
_entity.type
_entity.pdbx_description
1 polymer ?
#
loop_
_entity_poly.entity_id
_entity_poly.type
_entity_poly.pdbx_seq_one_letter_code
_entity_poly.pdbx_strand_id
1 'polypeptide(L)'
;MCGESGGKWKKYLPLVTLAERISTKRTTGFSPFDLKFGQLPVLPIDIETKTFLAVEWHKISTTGELLEARAKQLEGKEEMRRKAAENSKNQGRTQ
;
A
#
# COMPACT_ATOMS: atom_id res chain seq x y z
N MET A 1 -13.57 12.80 4.97
CA MET A 1 -12.55 13.26 4.00
C MET A 1 -12.75 14.74 3.66
N CYS A 2 -13.87 15.19 3.06
CA CYS A 2 -14.04 16.60 2.70
C CYS A 2 -14.68 17.52 3.78
N GLY A 3 -15.12 16.96 4.91
CA GLY A 3 -15.93 17.69 5.91
C GLY A 3 -17.34 17.98 5.39
N GLU A 4 -18.21 18.51 6.24
CA GLU A 4 -19.61 18.86 5.88
C GLU A 4 -19.67 19.98 4.81
N SER A 5 -18.70 20.90 4.82
CA SER A 5 -18.67 22.04 3.91
C SER A 5 -18.10 21.75 2.52
N GLY A 6 -17.57 20.55 2.27
CA GLY A 6 -17.02 20.16 0.96
C GLY A 6 -15.77 20.93 0.50
N GLY A 7 -15.35 22.00 1.19
CA GLY A 7 -14.31 22.92 0.75
C GLY A 7 -12.93 22.30 0.53
N LYS A 8 -12.68 21.12 1.10
CA LYS A 8 -11.41 20.39 0.94
C LYS A 8 -11.36 19.48 -0.29
N TRP A 9 -12.40 19.43 -1.13
CA TRP A 9 -12.49 18.48 -2.26
C TRP A 9 -11.29 18.54 -3.20
N LYS A 10 -10.78 19.73 -3.51
CA LYS A 10 -9.59 19.91 -4.38
C LYS A 10 -8.36 19.17 -3.83
N LYS A 11 -8.20 19.11 -2.51
CA LYS A 11 -7.10 18.40 -1.85
C LYS A 11 -7.23 16.88 -1.98
N TYR A 12 -8.45 16.35 -1.92
CA TYR A 12 -8.69 14.91 -1.94
C TYR A 12 -8.95 14.34 -3.34
N LEU A 13 -9.29 15.18 -4.32
CA LEU A 13 -9.59 14.76 -5.68
C LEU A 13 -8.48 13.86 -6.28
N PRO A 14 -7.17 14.22 -6.22
CA PRO A 14 -6.14 13.35 -6.78
C PRO A 14 -6.08 11.98 -6.10
N LEU A 15 -6.28 11.92 -4.78
CA LEU A 15 -6.27 10.68 -4.01
C LEU A 15 -7.44 9.77 -4.41
N VAL A 16 -8.65 10.33 -4.53
CA VAL A 16 -9.85 9.59 -4.92
C VAL A 16 -9.75 9.13 -6.37
N THR A 17 -9.26 9.98 -7.28
CA THR A 17 -9.05 9.59 -8.68
C THR A 17 -8.03 8.46 -8.82
N LEU A 18 -6.96 8.47 -8.02
CA LEU A 18 -6.02 7.36 -8.00
C LEU A 18 -6.66 6.09 -7.45
N ALA A 19 -7.35 6.18 -6.30
CA ALA A 19 -8.06 5.06 -5.69
C ALA A 19 -9.05 4.40 -6.68
N GLU A 20 -9.76 5.21 -7.45
CA GLU A 20 -10.70 4.77 -8.48
C GLU A 20 -10.03 4.02 -9.64
N ARG A 21 -8.82 4.44 -10.03
CA ARG A 21 -8.04 3.81 -11.11
C ARG A 21 -7.40 2.49 -10.70
N ILE A 22 -7.06 2.33 -9.44
CA ILE A 22 -6.41 1.10 -8.91
C ILE A 22 -7.42 0.10 -8.33
N SER A 23 -8.70 0.48 -8.22
CA SER A 23 -9.76 -0.40 -7.73
C SER A 23 -10.35 -1.26 -8.84
N THR A 24 -10.50 -2.54 -8.57
CA THR A 24 -11.14 -3.50 -9.47
C THR A 24 -12.58 -3.10 -9.80
N LYS A 25 -12.93 -3.12 -11.09
CA LYS A 25 -14.29 -2.87 -11.55
C LYS A 25 -15.08 -4.16 -11.69
N ARG A 26 -16.34 -4.16 -11.23
CA ARG A 26 -17.23 -5.33 -11.30
C ARG A 26 -17.48 -5.79 -12.74
N THR A 27 -17.54 -4.86 -13.70
CA THR A 27 -17.84 -5.15 -15.11
C THR A 27 -16.73 -5.88 -15.81
N THR A 28 -15.47 -5.61 -15.47
CA THR A 28 -14.29 -6.17 -16.15
C THR A 28 -13.55 -7.19 -15.29
N GLY A 29 -13.72 -7.18 -13.97
CA GLY A 29 -12.93 -7.97 -13.04
C GLY A 29 -11.50 -7.45 -12.82
N PHE A 30 -11.13 -6.33 -13.46
CA PHE A 30 -9.79 -5.72 -13.40
C PHE A 30 -9.86 -4.25 -13.02
N SER A 31 -8.77 -3.68 -12.50
CA SER A 31 -8.68 -2.23 -12.31
C SER A 31 -8.35 -1.53 -13.64
N PRO A 32 -8.76 -0.26 -13.83
CA PRO A 32 -8.35 0.53 -14.99
C PRO A 32 -6.83 0.63 -15.15
N PHE A 33 -6.08 0.63 -14.04
CA PHE A 33 -4.62 0.62 -14.04
C PHE A 33 -4.09 -0.69 -14.63
N ASP A 34 -4.59 -1.84 -14.17
CA ASP A 34 -4.17 -3.15 -14.67
C ASP A 34 -4.46 -3.30 -16.16
N LEU A 35 -5.64 -2.87 -16.61
CA LEU A 35 -6.00 -2.93 -18.04
C LEU A 35 -5.11 -2.04 -18.91
N LYS A 36 -4.61 -0.92 -18.37
CA LYS A 36 -3.78 0.02 -19.12
C LYS A 36 -2.31 -0.39 -19.17
N PHE A 37 -1.78 -0.91 -18.06
CA PHE A 37 -0.35 -1.15 -17.90
C PHE A 37 0.03 -2.63 -17.82
N GLY A 38 -0.94 -3.53 -17.68
CA GLY A 38 -0.70 -4.97 -17.55
C GLY A 38 0.00 -5.37 -16.24
N GLN A 39 0.01 -4.50 -15.24
CA GLN A 39 0.68 -4.73 -13.96
C GLN A 39 -0.08 -4.06 -12.81
N LEU A 40 0.11 -4.59 -11.60
CA LEU A 40 -0.44 -4.00 -10.38
C LEU A 40 0.24 -2.66 -10.07
N PRO A 41 -0.50 -1.67 -9.54
CA PRO A 41 0.07 -0.39 -9.15
C PRO A 41 0.94 -0.54 -7.90
N VAL A 42 2.16 -0.01 -7.95
CA VAL A 42 3.05 0.12 -6.77
C VAL A 42 2.69 1.40 -6.03
N LEU A 43 2.29 1.29 -4.77
CA LEU A 43 1.91 2.42 -3.92
C LEU A 43 3.09 2.92 -3.07
N PRO A 44 3.07 4.16 -2.57
CA PRO A 44 4.11 4.66 -1.67
C PRO A 44 4.32 3.77 -0.44
N ILE A 45 3.24 3.20 0.11
CA ILE A 45 3.31 2.28 1.24
C ILE A 45 4.01 0.96 0.89
N ASP A 46 3.92 0.51 -0.37
CA ASP A 46 4.62 -0.68 -0.84
C ASP A 46 6.13 -0.48 -0.77
N ILE A 47 6.60 0.71 -1.12
CA ILE A 47 8.02 1.09 -1.06
C ILE A 47 8.50 1.20 0.38
N GLU A 48 7.74 1.89 1.23
CA GLU A 48 8.07 2.07 2.66
C GLU A 48 8.16 0.74 3.39
N THR A 49 7.20 -0.16 3.14
CA THR A 49 7.12 -1.47 3.78
C THR A 49 7.95 -2.54 3.05
N LYS A 50 8.50 -2.22 1.88
CA LYS A 50 9.10 -3.19 0.94
C LYS A 50 8.21 -4.41 0.73
N THR A 51 6.93 -4.18 0.41
CA THR A 51 5.98 -5.24 0.10
C THR A 51 6.44 -6.01 -1.14
N PHE A 52 5.74 -7.11 -1.46
CA PHE A 52 6.08 -7.94 -2.61
C PHE A 52 6.24 -7.15 -3.92
N LEU A 53 5.45 -6.08 -4.11
CA LEU A 53 5.47 -5.26 -5.33
C LEU A 53 6.69 -4.31 -5.41
N ALA A 54 7.33 -4.00 -4.29
CA ALA A 54 8.45 -3.06 -4.23
C ALA A 54 9.83 -3.72 -4.14
N VAL A 55 9.89 -5.05 -3.96
CA VAL A 55 11.16 -5.78 -3.94
C VAL A 55 11.69 -5.98 -5.36
N GLU A 56 12.98 -5.69 -5.54
CA GLU A 56 13.69 -5.85 -6.81
C GLU A 56 14.05 -7.33 -7.06
N TRP A 57 13.05 -8.17 -7.33
CA TRP A 57 13.23 -9.62 -7.50
C TRP A 57 14.24 -9.98 -8.60
N HIS A 58 14.40 -9.14 -9.62
CA HIS A 58 15.37 -9.34 -10.69
C HIS A 58 16.84 -9.28 -10.23
N LYS A 59 17.12 -8.70 -9.05
CA LYS A 59 18.47 -8.65 -8.46
C LYS A 59 18.77 -9.86 -7.58
N ILE A 60 17.76 -10.67 -7.26
CA ILE A 60 17.89 -11.86 -6.44
C ILE A 60 18.26 -13.01 -7.36
N SER A 61 19.44 -13.58 -7.14
CA SER A 61 20.02 -14.59 -8.02
C SER A 61 20.12 -15.96 -7.37
N THR A 62 20.10 -16.02 -6.03
CA THR A 62 20.23 -17.27 -5.27
C THR A 62 19.00 -17.58 -4.42
N THR A 63 18.80 -18.87 -4.14
CA THR A 63 17.74 -19.32 -3.22
C THR A 63 17.93 -18.76 -1.81
N GLY A 64 19.17 -18.59 -1.36
CA GLY A 64 19.48 -18.00 -0.04
C GLY A 64 19.02 -16.55 0.05
N GLU A 65 19.35 -15.72 -0.94
CA GLU A 65 18.90 -14.33 -1.04
C GLU A 65 17.36 -14.23 -1.11
N LEU A 66 16.72 -15.13 -1.85
CA LEU A 66 15.27 -15.19 -1.94
C LEU A 66 14.63 -15.44 -0.58
N LEU A 67 15.13 -16.44 0.16
CA LEU A 67 14.65 -16.77 1.49
C LEU A 67 14.89 -15.64 2.49
N GLU A 68 16.05 -15.00 2.44
CA GLU A 68 16.37 -13.84 3.29
C GLU A 68 15.43 -12.66 3.02
N ALA A 69 15.21 -12.31 1.74
CA ALA A 69 14.28 -11.25 1.36
C ALA A 69 12.86 -11.54 1.83
N ARG A 70 12.39 -12.79 1.70
CA ARG A 70 11.07 -13.22 2.18
C ARG A 70 10.97 -13.20 3.71
N ALA A 71 12.01 -13.65 4.41
CA ALA A 71 12.05 -13.62 5.87
C ALA A 71 11.95 -12.18 6.41
N LYS A 72 12.69 -11.23 5.82
CA LYS A 72 12.61 -9.80 6.17
C LYS A 72 11.20 -9.22 5.98
N GLN A 73 10.51 -9.60 4.91
CA GLN A 73 9.11 -9.18 4.69
C GLN A 73 8.18 -9.71 5.78
N LEU A 74 8.39 -10.94 6.25
CA LEU A 74 7.55 -11.58 7.27
C LEU A 74 7.84 -11.03 8.67
N GLU A 75 9.10 -10.75 8.99
CA GLU A 75 9.52 -10.15 10.26
C GLU A 75 8.96 -8.73 10.44
N GLY A 76 9.04 -7.89 9.39
CA GLY A 76 8.50 -6.54 9.42
C GLY A 76 7.00 -6.46 9.74
N LYS A 77 6.25 -7.54 9.50
CA LYS A 77 4.82 -7.64 9.88
C LYS A 77 4.60 -7.56 11.39
N GLU A 78 5.46 -8.16 12.20
CA GLU A 78 5.33 -8.11 13.67
C GLU A 78 5.63 -6.73 14.21
N GLU A 79 6.72 -6.12 13.73
CA GLU A 79 7.09 -4.78 14.15
C GLU A 79 6.03 -3.74 13.75
N MET A 80 5.50 -3.83 12.53
CA MET A 80 4.39 -2.97 12.10
C MET A 80 3.13 -3.15 12.97
N ARG A 81 2.76 -4.39 13.30
CA ARG A 81 1.59 -4.65 14.17
C ARG A 81 1.79 -4.07 15.56
N ARG A 82 3.00 -4.20 16.14
CA ARG A 82 3.33 -3.61 17.44
C ARG A 82 3.24 -2.09 17.41
N LYS A 83 3.89 -1.44 16.43
CA LYS A 83 3.85 0.02 16.26
C LYS A 83 2.43 0.55 16.05
N ALA A 84 1.62 -0.14 15.24
CA ALA A 84 0.22 0.22 15.03
C ALA A 84 -0.60 0.12 16.33
N ALA A 85 -0.37 -0.92 17.14
CA ALA A 85 -1.03 -1.08 18.44
C ALA A 85 -0.58 -0.04 19.49
N GLU A 86 0.68 0.39 19.46
CA GLU A 86 1.17 1.47 20.31
C GLU A 86 0.57 2.83 19.89
N ASN A 87 0.53 3.11 18.59
CA ASN A 87 -0.04 4.34 18.06
C ASN A 87 -1.55 4.46 18.32
N SER A 88 -2.31 3.36 18.22
CA SER A 88 -3.75 3.39 18.53
C SER A 88 -4.03 3.66 20.01
N LYS A 89 -3.20 3.11 20.91
CA LYS A 89 -3.26 3.40 22.36
C LYS A 89 -2.92 4.86 22.65
N ASN A 90 -1.92 5.43 21.98
CA ASN A 90 -1.55 6.84 22.15
C ASN A 90 -2.61 7.79 21.58
N GLN A 91 -3.25 7.45 20.45
CA GLN A 91 -4.35 8.25 19.88
C GLN A 91 -5.58 8.27 20.80
N GLY A 92 -5.89 7.17 21.49
CA GLY A 92 -6.96 7.13 22.50
C GLY A 92 -6.61 7.80 23.83
N ARG A 93 -5.35 8.15 24.05
CA ARG A 93 -4.86 8.84 25.26
C ARG A 93 -4.73 10.35 25.08
N THR A 94 -4.84 10.82 23.84
CA THR A 94 -4.72 12.24 23.44
C THR A 94 -6.09 12.83 23.05
N GLN A 95 -7.17 12.02 23.13
CA GLN A 95 -8.55 12.46 22.96
C GLN A 95 -9.26 12.50 24.31
#